data_AF-A0A1U7RLG6-F1
#
_entry.id   AF-A0A1U7RLG6-F1
#
_cell.length_a   1.000
_cell.length_b   1.000
_cell.length_c   1.000
_cell.angle_alpha   90.00
_cell.angle_beta   90.00
_cell.angle_gamma   90.00
#
_symmetry.space_group_name_H-M   'P 1'
#
loop_
_entity.id
_entity.type
_entity.pdbx_description
1 polymer ?
#
loop_
_entity_poly.entity_id
_entity_poly.type
_entity_poly.pdbx_seq_one_letter_code
_entity_poly.pdbx_strand_id
1 'polypeptide(L)'
;MGPDHPVILVKSDANETFKSLLERERPVDTINQTTNHWMDPRCKTVDPDKDLVDWHRPLLWQVGHLGEKYDEWVHQPVDRPIRLFHSDIIESFSKTAWYIVIVVWMPVVLYVSWLCYTSLGQGNTRLFSSLTTEYSIPVHKYCFPFLFILGMGLWSLVEYVIHRFVFHMNPPASNYYLITLHFLLHGQHHKSPFDRSRLVFPPLPASLVVGFLYCCLLLILPWAVGLSLFAGGLFGYVAYDMTHYYLHYGSPKKGSYLYGLKTYHVKHHFEHQKLGFGITTKFWDRPFRTLIPEETFEKED
;
A
#
# COMPACT_ATOMS: atom_id res chain seq x y z
N MET A 1 61.35 -40.73 37.56
CA MET A 1 60.13 -41.34 38.15
C MET A 1 59.03 -40.29 38.00
N GLY A 2 57.94 -40.66 37.33
CA GLY A 2 57.09 -39.74 36.57
C GLY A 2 56.24 -38.76 37.40
N PRO A 3 55.67 -37.74 36.74
CA PRO A 3 54.56 -36.98 37.29
C PRO A 3 53.22 -37.38 36.65
N ASP A 4 52.20 -37.36 37.50
CA ASP A 4 50.81 -37.73 37.26
C ASP A 4 50.12 -36.93 36.15
N HIS A 5 49.33 -37.64 35.32
CA HIS A 5 48.32 -37.05 34.45
C HIS A 5 46.97 -36.95 35.17
N PRO A 6 46.30 -35.78 35.18
CA PRO A 6 44.86 -35.71 35.35
C PRO A 6 44.16 -35.74 33.98
N VAL A 7 43.21 -36.66 33.85
CA VAL A 7 42.28 -36.80 32.71
C VAL A 7 41.26 -35.66 32.73
N ILE A 8 41.21 -34.86 31.67
CA ILE A 8 40.12 -33.90 31.41
C ILE A 8 39.02 -34.65 30.64
N LEU A 9 37.88 -34.87 31.30
CA LEU A 9 36.64 -35.33 30.67
C LEU A 9 35.97 -34.14 29.97
N VAL A 10 36.08 -34.09 28.64
CA VAL A 10 35.23 -33.25 27.79
C VAL A 10 33.88 -33.97 27.64
N LYS A 11 32.84 -33.47 28.31
CA LYS A 11 31.44 -33.88 28.05
C LYS A 11 30.93 -33.15 26.81
N SER A 12 30.26 -33.90 25.93
CA SER A 12 29.81 -33.50 24.60
C SER A 12 28.54 -32.63 24.61
N ASP A 13 28.59 -31.47 23.96
CA ASP A 13 27.46 -30.56 23.70
C ASP A 13 26.53 -30.98 22.54
N ALA A 14 26.67 -32.20 22.01
CA ALA A 14 25.93 -32.63 20.82
C ALA A 14 24.42 -32.89 21.05
N ASN A 15 23.97 -32.98 22.31
CA ASN A 15 22.60 -33.37 22.65
C ASN A 15 21.62 -32.20 22.84
N GLU A 16 22.12 -30.97 23.04
CA GLU A 16 21.25 -29.79 23.16
C GLU A 16 20.89 -29.22 21.79
N THR A 17 21.81 -29.27 20.82
CA THR A 17 21.59 -28.76 19.46
C THR A 17 20.56 -29.58 18.68
N PHE A 18 20.42 -30.87 18.98
CA PHE A 18 19.45 -31.73 18.30
C PHE A 18 18.02 -31.55 18.81
N LYS A 19 17.84 -31.20 20.10
CA LYS A 19 16.53 -30.87 20.66
C LYS A 19 15.98 -29.54 20.14
N SER A 20 16.84 -28.53 19.94
CA SER A 20 16.39 -27.24 19.41
C SER A 20 15.97 -27.30 17.94
N LEU A 21 16.43 -28.29 17.18
CA LEU A 21 16.06 -28.49 15.78
C LEU A 21 14.72 -29.22 15.62
N LEU A 22 14.39 -30.14 16.53
CA LEU A 22 13.11 -30.88 16.53
C LEU A 22 11.91 -30.06 17.05
N GLU A 23 12.14 -28.99 17.80
CA GLU A 23 11.05 -28.06 18.19
C GLU A 23 10.58 -27.16 17.04
N ARG A 24 11.30 -27.12 15.91
CA ARG A 24 10.99 -26.26 14.76
C ARG A 24 10.00 -26.88 13.76
N GLU A 25 9.68 -28.17 13.88
CA GLU A 25 8.78 -28.89 12.96
C GLU A 25 7.61 -29.57 13.70
N ARG A 26 6.72 -28.77 14.30
CA ARG A 26 5.39 -29.28 14.71
C ARG A 26 4.28 -28.80 13.76
N PRO A 27 3.29 -29.66 13.44
CA PRO A 27 2.25 -29.34 12.48
C PRO A 27 1.34 -28.22 13.01
N VAL A 28 0.84 -27.41 12.08
CA VAL A 28 -0.19 -26.40 12.30
C VAL A 28 -1.48 -27.11 12.72
N ASP A 29 -1.75 -27.19 14.01
CA ASP A 29 -3.10 -27.34 14.54
C ASP A 29 -3.15 -26.86 15.99
N THR A 30 -4.25 -26.19 16.35
CA THR A 30 -4.58 -25.52 17.62
C THR A 30 -3.78 -24.26 17.98
N ILE A 31 -4.22 -23.12 17.44
CA ILE A 31 -3.93 -21.79 18.02
C ILE A 31 -4.72 -21.68 19.34
N ASN A 32 -4.07 -21.99 20.46
CA ASN A 32 -4.49 -21.47 21.75
C ASN A 32 -4.12 -19.99 21.80
N GLN A 33 -5.14 -19.13 21.83
CA GLN A 33 -5.04 -17.69 22.04
C GLN A 33 -4.39 -17.37 23.40
N THR A 34 -3.07 -17.26 23.45
CA THR A 34 -2.34 -16.64 24.57
C THR A 34 -1.06 -15.98 24.08
N THR A 35 -1.20 -15.03 23.16
CA THR A 35 -0.22 -13.94 23.03
C THR A 35 -0.97 -12.66 23.34
N ASN A 36 -0.48 -11.90 24.33
CA ASN A 36 -0.98 -10.58 24.71
C ASN A 36 -0.88 -9.59 23.54
N HIS A 37 -1.77 -9.70 22.56
CA HIS A 37 -1.99 -8.70 21.55
C HIS A 37 -2.86 -7.62 22.20
N TRP A 38 -2.23 -6.53 22.64
CA TRP A 38 -2.97 -5.33 23.02
C TRP A 38 -3.74 -4.86 21.80
N MET A 39 -5.04 -5.12 21.77
CA MET A 39 -5.93 -4.70 20.69
C MET A 39 -5.98 -3.18 20.65
N ASP A 40 -5.90 -2.56 19.47
CA ASP A 40 -6.10 -1.11 19.38
C ASP A 40 -7.52 -0.77 19.89
N PRO A 41 -7.67 0.09 20.92
CA PRO A 41 -8.97 0.35 21.54
C PRO A 41 -9.97 1.02 20.60
N ARG A 42 -9.51 1.56 19.45
CA ARG A 42 -10.38 2.13 18.42
C ARG A 42 -10.96 1.06 17.48
N CYS A 43 -10.45 -0.17 17.53
CA CYS A 43 -10.98 -1.29 16.77
C CYS A 43 -12.13 -1.98 17.50
N LYS A 44 -13.15 -2.39 16.75
CA LYS A 44 -14.31 -3.14 17.24
C LYS A 44 -13.91 -4.58 17.56
N THR A 45 -14.41 -5.10 18.68
CA THR A 45 -14.33 -6.54 18.99
C THR A 45 -15.25 -7.33 18.08
N VAL A 46 -14.75 -8.45 17.53
CA VAL A 46 -15.56 -9.35 16.69
C VAL A 46 -16.29 -10.37 17.57
N ASP A 47 -17.62 -10.43 17.41
CA ASP A 47 -18.48 -11.47 17.99
C ASP A 47 -18.95 -12.39 16.84
N PRO A 48 -18.35 -13.58 16.63
CA PRO A 48 -18.64 -14.45 15.49
C PRO A 48 -20.10 -14.85 15.34
N ASP A 49 -20.86 -14.88 16.45
CA ASP A 49 -22.26 -15.31 16.45
C ASP A 49 -23.24 -14.17 16.11
N LYS A 50 -22.77 -12.92 16.16
CA LYS A 50 -23.61 -11.71 15.97
C LYS A 50 -23.15 -10.81 14.84
N ASP A 51 -21.97 -11.02 14.28
CA ASP A 51 -21.49 -10.24 13.14
C ASP A 51 -22.28 -10.59 11.86
N LEU A 52 -22.25 -9.68 10.90
CA LEU A 52 -22.99 -9.82 9.64
C LEU A 52 -22.30 -10.80 8.67
N VAL A 53 -21.09 -11.23 8.98
CA VAL A 53 -20.29 -12.17 8.20
C VAL A 53 -19.78 -13.32 9.08
N ASP A 54 -19.60 -14.49 8.47
CA ASP A 54 -18.93 -15.61 9.10
C ASP A 54 -17.42 -15.45 8.97
N TRP A 55 -16.78 -15.10 10.09
CA TRP A 55 -15.33 -14.90 10.20
C TRP A 55 -14.50 -16.19 10.13
N HIS A 56 -15.13 -17.36 10.19
CA HIS A 56 -14.46 -18.65 9.97
C HIS A 56 -14.38 -19.01 8.48
N ARG A 57 -15.11 -18.28 7.63
CA ARG A 57 -15.09 -18.44 6.17
C ARG A 57 -14.41 -17.26 5.48
N PRO A 58 -13.93 -17.44 4.24
CA PRO A 58 -13.36 -16.35 3.46
C PRO A 58 -14.40 -15.26 3.18
N LEU A 59 -13.99 -13.99 3.33
CA LEU A 59 -14.92 -12.86 3.36
C LEU A 59 -15.33 -12.35 1.98
N LEU A 60 -14.49 -12.53 0.95
CA LEU A 60 -14.66 -11.85 -0.34
C LEU A 60 -16.05 -12.05 -0.96
N TRP A 61 -16.57 -13.27 -0.91
CA TRP A 61 -17.87 -13.59 -1.50
C TRP A 61 -19.05 -13.44 -0.52
N GLN A 62 -18.76 -13.13 0.75
CA GLN A 62 -19.79 -12.84 1.75
C GLN A 62 -20.22 -11.37 1.68
N VAL A 63 -19.26 -10.45 1.55
CA VAL A 63 -19.50 -9.00 1.69
C VAL A 63 -20.50 -8.44 0.69
N GLY A 64 -20.58 -8.98 -0.53
CA GLY A 64 -21.54 -8.53 -1.53
C GLY A 64 -23.00 -8.74 -1.11
N HIS A 65 -23.29 -9.63 -0.16
CA HIS A 65 -24.64 -9.86 0.36
C HIS A 65 -25.05 -8.88 1.47
N LEU A 66 -24.13 -8.04 1.96
CA LEU A 66 -24.40 -7.10 3.06
C LEU A 66 -25.33 -5.95 2.63
N GLY A 67 -25.37 -5.63 1.33
CA GLY A 67 -26.24 -4.60 0.77
C GLY A 67 -26.11 -3.26 1.50
N GLU A 68 -27.23 -2.73 2.00
CA GLU A 68 -27.30 -1.44 2.70
C GLU A 68 -26.40 -1.39 3.96
N LYS A 69 -26.11 -2.54 4.57
CA LYS A 69 -25.28 -2.61 5.79
C LYS A 69 -23.77 -2.57 5.49
N TYR A 70 -23.39 -2.68 4.22
CA TYR A 70 -21.98 -2.80 3.84
C TYR A 70 -21.16 -1.57 4.21
N ASP A 71 -21.65 -0.37 3.92
CA ASP A 71 -20.91 0.89 4.13
C ASP A 71 -20.56 1.11 5.60
N GLU A 72 -21.52 0.89 6.50
CA GLU A 72 -21.27 0.97 7.94
C GLU A 72 -20.33 -0.16 8.40
N TRP A 73 -20.56 -1.38 7.93
CA TRP A 73 -19.78 -2.55 8.36
C TRP A 73 -18.30 -2.46 7.97
N VAL A 74 -18.00 -1.98 6.76
CA VAL A 74 -16.62 -1.93 6.23
C VAL A 74 -15.78 -0.86 6.94
N HIS A 75 -16.41 0.24 7.35
CA HIS A 75 -15.77 1.35 8.06
C HIS A 75 -15.77 1.19 9.59
N GLN A 76 -16.05 -0.01 10.09
CA GLN A 76 -15.85 -0.40 11.50
C GLN A 76 -14.60 -1.27 11.60
N PRO A 77 -13.40 -0.70 11.86
CA PRO A 77 -12.15 -1.43 11.82
C PRO A 77 -12.07 -2.52 12.88
N VAL A 78 -11.42 -3.63 12.56
CA VAL A 78 -11.13 -4.74 13.47
C VAL A 78 -9.62 -5.02 13.47
N ASP A 79 -9.09 -5.41 14.62
CA ASP A 79 -7.66 -5.73 14.77
C ASP A 79 -7.43 -7.24 14.61
N ARG A 80 -7.58 -7.73 13.38
CA ARG A 80 -7.31 -9.13 13.03
C ARG A 80 -7.02 -9.32 11.55
N PRO A 81 -6.15 -10.27 11.17
CA PRO A 81 -6.00 -10.66 9.78
C PRO A 81 -7.31 -11.17 9.17
N ILE A 82 -7.48 -10.96 7.87
CA ILE A 82 -8.65 -11.41 7.13
C ILE A 82 -8.27 -12.39 6.02
N ARG A 83 -9.17 -13.35 5.78
CA ARG A 83 -9.04 -14.33 4.70
C ARG A 83 -10.01 -13.99 3.57
N LEU A 84 -9.54 -13.93 2.33
CA LEU A 84 -10.37 -13.58 1.17
C LEU A 84 -10.80 -14.81 0.37
N PHE A 85 -9.95 -15.83 0.25
CA PHE A 85 -10.22 -17.00 -0.59
C PHE A 85 -10.21 -18.33 0.18
N HIS A 86 -10.94 -19.32 -0.33
CA HIS A 86 -10.92 -20.68 0.24
C HIS A 86 -9.60 -21.38 -0.02
N SER A 87 -9.07 -21.28 -1.25
CA SER A 87 -7.79 -21.88 -1.64
C SER A 87 -6.62 -21.12 -1.03
N ASP A 88 -5.70 -21.84 -0.38
CA ASP A 88 -4.46 -21.27 0.15
C ASP A 88 -3.56 -20.66 -0.93
N ILE A 89 -3.60 -21.21 -2.15
CA ILE A 89 -2.82 -20.71 -3.28
C ILE A 89 -3.32 -19.32 -3.69
N ILE A 90 -4.64 -19.19 -3.89
CA ILE A 90 -5.24 -17.89 -4.28
C ILE A 90 -5.12 -16.88 -3.15
N GLU A 91 -5.32 -17.33 -1.91
CA GLU A 91 -5.11 -16.52 -0.71
C GLU A 91 -3.67 -15.97 -0.65
N SER A 92 -2.66 -16.79 -0.97
CA SER A 92 -1.27 -16.36 -1.02
C SER A 92 -1.02 -15.29 -2.08
N PHE A 93 -1.63 -15.38 -3.27
CA PHE A 93 -1.52 -14.33 -4.30
C PHE A 93 -2.21 -13.02 -3.92
N SER A 94 -3.15 -13.06 -2.98
CA SER A 94 -3.82 -11.87 -2.47
C SER A 94 -3.03 -11.13 -1.37
N LYS A 95 -1.93 -11.72 -0.89
CA LYS A 95 -1.07 -11.19 0.16
C LYS A 95 0.20 -10.62 -0.44
N THR A 96 0.50 -9.36 -0.14
CA THR A 96 1.67 -8.66 -0.68
C THR A 96 2.48 -8.07 0.47
N ALA A 97 3.73 -8.51 0.61
CA ALA A 97 4.67 -7.87 1.54
C ALA A 97 5.15 -6.53 0.97
N TRP A 98 5.36 -5.54 1.84
CA TRP A 98 5.71 -4.17 1.44
C TRP A 98 6.92 -4.09 0.48
N TYR A 99 7.96 -4.88 0.72
CA TYR A 99 9.18 -4.85 -0.11
C TYR A 99 8.96 -5.37 -1.53
N ILE A 100 7.88 -6.11 -1.80
CA ILE A 100 7.56 -6.59 -3.15
C ILE A 100 7.31 -5.42 -4.10
N VAL A 101 6.69 -4.33 -3.63
CA VAL A 101 6.48 -3.11 -4.43
C VAL A 101 7.82 -2.54 -4.88
N ILE A 102 8.80 -2.46 -3.98
CA ILE A 102 10.16 -1.97 -4.29
C ILE A 102 10.84 -2.91 -5.29
N VAL A 103 10.86 -4.21 -5.00
CA VAL A 103 11.56 -5.22 -5.82
C VAL A 103 11.03 -5.28 -7.24
N VAL A 104 9.71 -5.15 -7.43
CA VAL A 104 9.09 -5.18 -8.77
C VAL A 104 9.29 -3.87 -9.51
N TRP A 105 8.99 -2.73 -8.88
CA TRP A 105 8.83 -1.47 -9.59
C TRP A 105 10.10 -0.62 -9.65
N MET A 106 10.99 -0.67 -8.66
CA MET A 106 12.22 0.12 -8.69
C MET A 106 13.17 -0.24 -9.85
N PRO A 107 13.38 -1.53 -10.19
CA PRO A 107 14.15 -1.87 -11.39
C PRO A 107 13.56 -1.28 -12.67
N VAL A 108 12.22 -1.25 -12.80
CA VAL A 108 11.52 -0.64 -13.94
C VAL A 108 11.76 0.87 -13.95
N VAL A 109 11.60 1.55 -12.80
CA VAL A 109 11.89 2.99 -12.67
C VAL A 109 13.32 3.31 -13.11
N LEU A 110 14.31 2.55 -12.62
CA LEU A 110 15.72 2.78 -12.94
C LEU A 110 16.02 2.54 -14.43
N TYR A 111 15.53 1.43 -14.98
CA TYR A 111 15.72 1.09 -16.39
C TYR A 111 15.07 2.12 -17.32
N VAL A 112 13.81 2.47 -17.09
CA VAL A 112 13.10 3.47 -17.90
C VAL A 112 13.74 4.85 -17.75
N SER A 113 14.19 5.23 -16.55
CA SER A 113 14.91 6.49 -16.33
C SER A 113 16.21 6.57 -17.15
N TRP A 114 17.01 5.49 -17.14
CA TRP A 114 18.22 5.40 -17.95
C TRP A 114 17.90 5.45 -19.46
N LEU A 115 16.88 4.72 -19.91
CA LEU A 115 16.43 4.73 -21.30
C LEU A 115 15.98 6.13 -21.75
N CYS A 116 15.24 6.85 -20.90
CA CYS A 116 14.81 8.23 -21.19
C CYS A 116 15.98 9.19 -21.27
N TYR A 117 16.90 9.13 -20.30
CA TYR A 117 18.05 10.03 -20.25
C TYR A 117 18.96 9.86 -21.48
N THR A 118 19.21 8.61 -21.88
CA THR A 118 19.99 8.29 -23.07
C THR A 118 19.28 8.70 -24.36
N SER A 119 17.97 8.45 -24.48
CA SER A 119 17.17 8.85 -25.65
C SER A 119 17.09 10.38 -25.82
N LEU A 120 16.85 11.12 -24.73
CA LEU A 120 16.87 12.59 -24.76
C LEU A 120 18.27 13.15 -25.06
N GLY A 121 19.33 12.41 -24.71
CA GLY A 121 20.71 12.77 -25.00
C GLY A 121 21.07 12.72 -26.48
N GLN A 122 20.30 11.98 -27.30
CA GLN A 122 20.49 11.92 -28.75
C GLN A 122 20.02 13.20 -29.46
N GLY A 123 19.26 14.08 -28.78
CA GLY A 123 18.83 15.38 -29.33
C GLY A 123 17.70 15.32 -30.36
N ASN A 124 17.13 14.13 -30.61
CA ASN A 124 16.09 13.92 -31.62
C ASN A 124 14.66 14.17 -31.11
N THR A 125 14.48 14.39 -29.81
CA THR A 125 13.15 14.56 -29.20
C THR A 125 12.66 15.99 -29.35
N ARG A 126 11.48 16.17 -29.95
CA ARG A 126 10.83 17.49 -30.10
C ARG A 126 9.38 17.44 -29.65
N LEU A 127 8.96 18.45 -28.89
CA LEU A 127 7.54 18.68 -28.57
C LEU A 127 6.81 19.23 -29.79
N PHE A 128 5.51 18.95 -29.86
CA PHE A 128 4.58 19.43 -30.90
C PHE A 128 4.89 19.00 -32.33
N SER A 129 5.89 18.14 -32.54
CA SER A 129 6.27 17.65 -33.87
C SER A 129 5.14 16.91 -34.60
N SER A 130 4.16 16.38 -33.88
CA SER A 130 2.97 15.74 -34.45
C SER A 130 1.91 16.75 -34.93
N LEU A 131 1.97 18.00 -34.47
CA LEU A 131 1.01 19.06 -34.80
C LEU A 131 1.58 20.05 -35.84
N THR A 132 2.84 20.44 -35.70
CA THR A 132 3.52 21.35 -36.64
C THR A 132 5.04 21.17 -36.57
N THR A 133 5.72 21.26 -37.71
CA THR A 133 7.19 21.22 -37.79
C THR A 133 7.82 22.57 -37.47
N GLU A 134 7.11 23.68 -37.69
CA GLU A 134 7.64 25.05 -37.59
C GLU A 134 7.87 25.51 -36.15
N TYR A 135 7.04 25.04 -35.21
CA TYR A 135 7.11 25.42 -33.79
C TYR A 135 7.60 24.29 -32.87
N SER A 136 8.34 23.33 -33.42
CA SER A 136 8.81 22.17 -32.65
C SER A 136 9.91 22.56 -31.65
N ILE A 137 9.66 22.34 -30.36
CA ILE A 137 10.60 22.70 -29.28
C ILE A 137 11.49 21.50 -28.97
N PRO A 138 12.82 21.59 -29.11
CA PRO A 138 13.72 20.49 -28.76
C PRO A 138 13.73 20.23 -27.25
N VAL A 139 13.67 18.96 -26.86
CA VAL A 139 13.77 18.53 -25.45
C VAL A 139 15.13 17.90 -25.23
N HIS A 140 15.95 18.54 -24.40
CA HIS A 140 17.30 18.06 -24.08
C HIS A 140 17.29 17.14 -22.86
N LYS A 141 18.32 16.30 -22.69
CA LYS A 141 18.47 15.40 -21.51
C LYS A 141 18.40 16.11 -20.16
N TYR A 142 18.73 17.41 -20.09
CA TYR A 142 18.65 18.20 -18.85
C TYR A 142 17.21 18.48 -18.40
N CYS A 143 16.22 18.29 -19.28
CA CYS A 143 14.80 18.35 -18.92
C CYS A 143 14.34 17.10 -18.15
N PHE A 144 15.10 16.00 -18.19
CA PHE A 144 14.69 14.73 -17.57
C PHE A 144 14.35 14.86 -16.07
N PRO A 145 15.19 15.47 -15.20
CA PRO A 145 14.85 15.58 -13.77
C PRO A 145 13.56 16.37 -13.53
N PHE A 146 13.30 17.41 -14.32
CA PHE A 146 12.07 18.19 -14.23
C PHE A 146 10.84 17.36 -14.65
N LEU A 147 10.93 16.64 -15.77
CA LEU A 147 9.87 15.73 -16.22
C LEU A 147 9.62 14.62 -15.20
N PHE A 148 10.67 14.08 -14.59
CA PHE A 148 10.54 13.07 -13.55
C PHE A 148 9.80 13.62 -12.31
N ILE A 149 10.18 14.80 -11.81
CA ILE A 149 9.50 15.45 -10.68
C ILE A 149 8.06 15.81 -11.03
N LEU A 150 7.80 16.28 -12.26
CA LEU A 150 6.45 16.53 -12.75
C LEU A 150 5.63 15.23 -12.76
N GLY A 151 6.22 14.11 -13.19
CA GLY A 151 5.62 12.78 -13.11
C GLY A 151 5.23 12.38 -11.69
N MET A 152 6.12 12.61 -10.71
CA MET A 152 5.80 12.39 -9.29
C MET A 152 4.65 13.29 -8.81
N GLY A 153 4.63 14.55 -9.25
CA GLY A 153 3.56 15.50 -8.95
C GLY A 153 2.22 15.05 -9.53
N LEU A 154 2.19 14.59 -10.79
CA LEU A 154 1.02 14.01 -11.43
C LEU A 154 0.54 12.75 -10.70
N TRP A 155 1.47 11.89 -10.24
CA TRP A 155 1.09 10.75 -9.42
C TRP A 155 0.38 11.18 -8.13
N SER A 156 0.84 12.22 -7.43
CA SER A 156 0.14 12.68 -6.21
C SER A 156 -1.31 13.11 -6.47
N LEU A 157 -1.62 13.58 -7.68
CA LEU A 157 -2.99 13.86 -8.10
C LEU A 157 -3.76 12.57 -8.40
N VAL A 158 -3.14 11.62 -9.10
CA VAL A 158 -3.72 10.29 -9.38
C VAL A 158 -4.02 9.54 -8.08
N GLU A 159 -3.10 9.56 -7.11
CA GLU A 159 -3.29 9.06 -5.74
C GLU A 159 -4.58 9.63 -5.15
N TYR A 160 -4.71 10.96 -5.12
CA TYR A 160 -5.89 11.62 -4.56
C TYR A 160 -7.18 11.19 -5.29
N VAL A 161 -7.16 11.14 -6.63
CA VAL A 161 -8.34 10.77 -7.45
C VAL A 161 -8.73 9.31 -7.21
N ILE A 162 -7.78 8.38 -7.26
CA ILE A 162 -8.05 6.96 -7.04
C ILE A 162 -8.53 6.76 -5.60
N HIS A 163 -7.86 7.36 -4.62
CA HIS A 163 -8.23 7.19 -3.22
C HIS A 163 -9.66 7.72 -2.96
N ARG A 164 -10.00 8.90 -3.48
CA ARG A 164 -11.33 9.48 -3.27
C ARG A 164 -12.45 8.79 -4.05
N PHE A 165 -12.26 8.56 -5.34
CA PHE A 165 -13.36 8.17 -6.23
C PHE A 165 -13.44 6.67 -6.50
N VAL A 166 -12.33 5.94 -6.36
CA VAL A 166 -12.27 4.49 -6.58
C VAL A 166 -12.22 3.75 -5.25
N PHE A 167 -11.28 4.09 -4.38
CA PHE A 167 -11.11 3.42 -3.09
C PHE A 167 -12.18 3.80 -2.07
N HIS A 168 -12.75 4.99 -2.15
CA HIS A 168 -13.91 5.44 -1.37
C HIS A 168 -15.19 5.56 -2.22
N MET A 169 -15.33 4.71 -3.25
CA MET A 169 -16.58 4.64 -4.00
C MET A 169 -17.74 4.23 -3.08
N ASN A 170 -18.93 4.76 -3.31
CA ASN A 170 -20.15 4.30 -2.63
C ASN A 170 -20.93 3.34 -3.55
N PRO A 171 -20.71 2.02 -3.46
CA PRO A 171 -21.38 1.07 -4.33
C PRO A 171 -22.89 1.01 -4.02
N PRO A 172 -23.78 0.92 -5.02
CA PRO A 172 -25.21 0.72 -4.76
C PRO A 172 -25.43 -0.58 -3.96
N ALA A 173 -26.27 -0.50 -2.93
CA ALA A 173 -26.58 -1.64 -2.05
C ALA A 173 -27.15 -2.86 -2.80
N SER A 174 -27.77 -2.65 -3.96
CA SER A 174 -28.29 -3.72 -4.81
C SER A 174 -27.22 -4.42 -5.68
N ASN A 175 -26.00 -3.87 -5.76
CA ASN A 175 -24.95 -4.38 -6.64
C ASN A 175 -23.88 -5.17 -5.89
N TYR A 176 -24.14 -6.47 -5.77
CA TYR A 176 -23.24 -7.46 -5.16
C TYR A 176 -21.78 -7.35 -5.64
N TYR A 177 -21.57 -7.24 -6.96
CA TYR A 177 -20.24 -7.27 -7.55
C TYR A 177 -19.47 -5.98 -7.28
N LEU A 178 -20.14 -4.83 -7.28
CA LEU A 178 -19.47 -3.57 -7.00
C LEU A 178 -19.09 -3.43 -5.53
N ILE A 179 -19.93 -3.93 -4.61
CA ILE A 179 -19.59 -4.06 -3.19
C ILE A 179 -18.35 -4.95 -3.02
N THR A 180 -18.34 -6.12 -3.66
CA THR A 180 -17.22 -7.07 -3.61
C THR A 180 -15.93 -6.46 -4.18
N LEU A 181 -16.03 -5.72 -5.29
CA LEU A 181 -14.90 -5.03 -5.91
C LEU A 181 -14.35 -3.93 -5.00
N HIS A 182 -15.21 -3.10 -4.42
CA HIS A 182 -14.78 -2.06 -3.48
C HIS A 182 -14.08 -2.66 -2.26
N PHE A 183 -14.60 -3.76 -1.70
CA PHE A 183 -13.95 -4.48 -0.61
C PHE A 183 -12.55 -4.96 -1.01
N LEU A 184 -12.40 -5.54 -2.20
CA LEU A 184 -11.10 -6.00 -2.71
C LEU A 184 -10.11 -4.85 -2.91
N LEU A 185 -10.56 -3.69 -3.41
CA LEU A 185 -9.70 -2.56 -3.73
C LEU A 185 -9.22 -1.81 -2.49
N HIS A 186 -10.11 -1.56 -1.53
CA HIS A 186 -9.76 -0.75 -0.36
C HIS A 186 -10.57 -1.06 0.91
N GLY A 187 -11.81 -1.56 0.79
CA GLY A 187 -12.65 -1.85 1.96
C GLY A 187 -12.01 -2.86 2.93
N GLN A 188 -11.26 -3.83 2.41
CA GLN A 188 -10.51 -4.79 3.22
C GLN A 188 -9.45 -4.10 4.13
N HIS A 189 -8.86 -3.01 3.64
CA HIS A 189 -7.86 -2.23 4.36
C HIS A 189 -8.50 -1.37 5.45
N HIS A 190 -9.63 -0.71 5.18
CA HIS A 190 -10.40 -0.03 6.24
C HIS A 190 -10.94 -1.01 7.29
N LYS A 191 -11.36 -2.19 6.85
CA LYS A 191 -11.89 -3.21 7.76
C LYS A 191 -10.79 -3.78 8.65
N SER A 192 -9.59 -4.02 8.12
CA SER A 192 -8.44 -4.51 8.88
C SER A 192 -7.19 -3.67 8.58
N PRO A 193 -7.06 -2.49 9.22
CA PRO A 193 -5.98 -1.54 8.93
C PRO A 193 -4.60 -2.02 9.41
N PHE A 194 -4.55 -3.06 10.24
CA PHE A 194 -3.34 -3.64 10.80
C PHE A 194 -2.96 -5.02 10.21
N ASP A 195 -3.64 -5.47 9.15
CA ASP A 195 -3.18 -6.61 8.36
C ASP A 195 -2.01 -6.19 7.45
N ARG A 196 -0.79 -6.55 7.87
CA ARG A 196 0.46 -6.21 7.15
C ARG A 196 0.53 -6.73 5.73
N SER A 197 -0.22 -7.80 5.43
CA SER A 197 -0.17 -8.47 4.13
C SER A 197 -1.17 -7.92 3.13
N ARG A 198 -2.05 -7.01 3.55
CA ARG A 198 -3.19 -6.50 2.75
C ARG A 198 -3.26 -4.97 2.68
N LEU A 199 -2.13 -4.30 2.90
CA LEU A 199 -2.03 -2.84 2.85
C LEU A 199 -1.58 -2.33 1.48
N VAL A 200 -0.43 -2.82 0.99
CA VAL A 200 0.13 -2.36 -0.29
C VAL A 200 -0.61 -3.00 -1.47
N PHE A 201 -0.68 -2.29 -2.59
CA PHE A 201 -1.43 -2.80 -3.74
C PHE A 201 -0.67 -3.94 -4.44
N PRO A 202 -1.27 -5.12 -4.66
CA PRO A 202 -0.57 -6.25 -5.26
C PRO A 202 -0.06 -5.93 -6.68
N PRO A 203 1.17 -6.36 -7.07
CA PRO A 203 1.75 -5.96 -8.36
C PRO A 203 0.95 -6.35 -9.60
N LEU A 204 0.28 -7.51 -9.57
CA LEU A 204 -0.50 -7.98 -10.71
C LEU A 204 -1.67 -7.03 -11.04
N PRO A 205 -2.62 -6.74 -10.13
CA PRO A 205 -3.64 -5.73 -10.39
C PRO A 205 -3.05 -4.33 -10.57
N ALA A 206 -1.97 -3.96 -9.86
CA ALA A 206 -1.27 -2.69 -10.07
C ALA A 206 -0.80 -2.51 -11.52
N SER A 207 -0.31 -3.58 -12.16
CA SER A 207 0.21 -3.56 -13.52
C SER A 207 -0.83 -3.14 -14.57
N LEU A 208 -2.11 -3.40 -14.32
CA LEU A 208 -3.20 -2.96 -15.20
C LEU A 208 -3.33 -1.43 -15.18
N VAL A 209 -3.30 -0.84 -13.98
CA VAL A 209 -3.37 0.62 -13.80
C VAL A 209 -2.10 1.28 -14.33
N VAL A 210 -0.93 0.72 -14.02
CA VAL A 210 0.37 1.20 -14.53
C VAL A 210 0.42 1.13 -16.06
N GLY A 211 -0.03 0.02 -16.66
CA GLY A 211 -0.09 -0.16 -18.11
C GLY A 211 -1.07 0.81 -18.78
N PHE A 212 -2.23 1.05 -18.17
CA PHE A 212 -3.17 2.06 -18.65
C PHE A 212 -2.54 3.46 -18.67
N LEU A 213 -1.93 3.89 -17.55
CA LEU A 213 -1.27 5.20 -17.46
C LEU A 213 -0.10 5.34 -18.43
N TYR A 214 0.68 4.26 -18.62
CA TYR A 214 1.73 4.17 -19.63
C TYR A 214 1.18 4.44 -21.04
N CYS A 215 0.15 3.70 -21.43
CA CYS A 215 -0.49 3.85 -22.75
C CYS A 215 -1.06 5.26 -22.94
N CYS A 216 -1.73 5.82 -21.93
CA CYS A 216 -2.23 7.19 -21.98
C CYS A 216 -1.10 8.18 -22.27
N LEU A 217 -0.02 8.16 -21.48
CA LEU A 217 1.10 9.10 -21.63
C LEU A 217 1.76 9.01 -23.01
N LEU A 218 1.92 7.81 -23.56
CA LEU A 218 2.54 7.62 -24.88
C LEU A 218 1.62 7.95 -26.04
N LEU A 219 0.30 7.92 -25.84
CA LEU A 219 -0.66 8.36 -26.85
C LEU A 219 -0.66 9.88 -27.01
N ILE A 220 -0.42 10.63 -25.92
CA ILE A 220 -0.55 12.09 -25.91
C ILE A 220 0.78 12.84 -26.00
N LEU A 221 1.91 12.21 -25.70
CA LEU A 221 3.22 12.87 -25.63
C LEU A 221 4.27 12.16 -26.50
N PRO A 222 5.31 12.88 -26.96
CA PRO A 222 6.46 12.25 -27.59
C PRO A 222 7.07 11.19 -26.67
N TRP A 223 7.47 10.06 -27.27
CA TRP A 223 7.91 8.85 -26.57
C TRP A 223 8.83 9.11 -25.36
N ALA A 224 9.94 9.82 -25.55
CA ALA A 224 10.90 10.06 -24.47
C ALA A 224 10.35 10.99 -23.37
N VAL A 225 9.46 11.92 -23.71
CA VAL A 225 8.79 12.81 -22.73
C VAL A 225 7.75 12.03 -21.93
N GLY A 226 6.90 11.27 -22.62
CA GLY A 226 5.89 10.42 -21.99
C GLY A 226 6.51 9.39 -21.04
N LEU A 227 7.58 8.71 -21.47
CA LEU A 227 8.31 7.78 -20.61
C LEU A 227 9.00 8.47 -19.42
N SER A 228 9.49 9.70 -19.57
CA SER A 228 10.11 10.44 -18.46
C SER A 228 9.09 10.77 -17.37
N LEU A 229 7.88 11.21 -17.76
CA LEU A 229 6.77 11.43 -16.83
C LEU A 229 6.31 10.11 -16.22
N PHE A 230 6.22 9.04 -17.02
CA PHE A 230 5.86 7.71 -16.55
C PHE A 230 6.83 7.19 -15.49
N ALA A 231 8.15 7.32 -15.71
CA ALA A 231 9.16 6.90 -14.74
C ALA A 231 9.01 7.66 -13.41
N GLY A 232 8.80 8.97 -13.48
CA GLY A 232 8.52 9.80 -12.30
C GLY A 232 7.22 9.42 -11.60
N GLY A 233 6.16 9.18 -12.35
CA GLY A 233 4.86 8.77 -11.81
C GLY A 233 4.91 7.39 -11.16
N LEU A 234 5.60 6.42 -11.77
CA LEU A 234 5.80 5.09 -11.22
C LEU A 234 6.64 5.12 -9.94
N PHE A 235 7.67 5.98 -9.88
CA PHE A 235 8.38 6.22 -8.64
C PHE A 235 7.49 6.88 -7.58
N GLY A 236 6.65 7.83 -7.98
CA GLY A 236 5.61 8.42 -7.13
C GLY A 236 4.70 7.35 -6.51
N TYR A 237 4.26 6.36 -7.29
CA TYR A 237 3.49 5.21 -6.82
C TYR A 237 4.24 4.39 -5.77
N VAL A 238 5.50 4.04 -6.02
CA VAL A 238 6.31 3.33 -5.03
C VAL A 238 6.45 4.15 -3.75
N ALA A 239 6.72 5.45 -3.86
CA ALA A 239 6.81 6.34 -2.71
C ALA A 239 5.49 6.44 -1.93
N TYR A 240 4.35 6.42 -2.63
CA TYR A 240 3.02 6.37 -2.04
C TYR A 240 2.81 5.10 -1.22
N ASP A 241 3.01 3.91 -1.81
CA ASP A 241 2.77 2.65 -1.10
C ASP A 241 3.70 2.49 0.11
N MET A 242 4.96 2.93 -0.02
CA MET A 242 5.92 2.87 1.10
C MET A 242 5.59 3.88 2.18
N THR A 243 5.13 5.08 1.82
CA THR A 243 4.64 6.07 2.78
C THR A 243 3.42 5.51 3.51
N HIS A 244 2.43 5.01 2.77
CA HIS A 244 1.21 4.44 3.33
C HIS A 244 1.51 3.32 4.33
N TYR A 245 2.34 2.36 3.94
CA TYR A 245 2.77 1.28 4.82
C TYR A 245 3.49 1.81 6.08
N TYR A 246 4.37 2.79 5.92
CA TYR A 246 5.09 3.41 7.03
C TYR A 246 4.17 4.21 7.96
N LEU A 247 3.08 4.82 7.46
CA LEU A 247 2.12 5.51 8.33
C LEU A 247 1.38 4.53 9.25
N HIS A 248 1.08 3.31 8.77
CA HIS A 248 0.47 2.28 9.62
C HIS A 248 1.47 1.66 10.61
N TYR A 249 2.63 1.22 10.14
CA TYR A 249 3.53 0.38 10.94
C TYR A 249 4.80 1.06 11.45
N GLY A 250 5.16 2.21 10.88
CA GLY A 250 6.31 3.00 11.31
C GLY A 250 6.04 3.80 12.57
N SER A 251 7.10 4.27 13.22
CA SER A 251 7.03 5.15 14.39
C SER A 251 7.71 6.49 14.08
N PRO A 252 7.09 7.36 13.26
CA PRO A 252 7.66 8.66 12.93
C PRO A 252 7.82 9.52 14.20
N LYS A 253 8.92 10.28 14.27
CA LYS A 253 9.22 11.16 15.40
C LYS A 253 8.11 12.19 15.61
N LYS A 254 7.61 12.33 16.84
CA LYS A 254 6.60 13.34 17.20
C LYS A 254 7.03 14.74 16.74
N GLY A 255 6.12 15.47 16.10
CA GLY A 255 6.37 16.80 15.53
C GLY A 255 7.04 16.79 14.14
N SER A 256 7.43 15.64 13.60
CA SER A 256 7.87 15.54 12.20
C SER A 256 6.70 15.62 11.22
N TYR A 257 6.99 15.95 9.97
CA TYR A 257 6.01 15.93 8.89
C TYR A 257 5.32 14.56 8.74
N LEU A 258 6.09 13.46 8.77
CA LEU A 258 5.56 12.09 8.69
C LEU A 258 4.68 11.73 9.90
N TYR A 259 4.96 12.27 11.08
CA TYR A 259 4.08 12.10 12.24
C TYR A 259 2.75 12.83 12.01
N GLY A 260 2.79 14.05 11.45
CA GLY A 260 1.58 14.78 11.06
C GLY A 260 0.75 14.03 10.01
N LEU A 261 1.39 13.42 9.01
CA LEU A 261 0.71 12.55 8.05
C LEU A 261 0.16 11.28 8.69
N LYS A 262 0.91 10.64 9.61
CA LYS A 262 0.43 9.47 10.34
C LYS A 262 -0.85 9.78 11.12
N THR A 263 -0.83 10.85 11.91
CA THR A 263 -2.03 11.28 12.65
C THR A 263 -3.19 11.57 11.71
N TYR A 264 -2.94 12.27 10.61
CA TYR A 264 -3.96 12.61 9.62
C TYR A 264 -4.59 11.36 8.97
N HIS A 265 -3.77 10.40 8.55
CA HIS A 265 -4.23 9.15 7.95
C HIS A 265 -4.96 8.24 8.95
N VAL A 266 -4.51 8.21 10.20
CA VAL A 266 -5.22 7.52 11.27
C VAL A 266 -6.60 8.15 11.49
N LYS A 267 -6.71 9.48 11.51
CA LYS A 267 -8.02 10.14 11.60
C LYS A 267 -8.93 9.80 10.41
N HIS A 268 -8.37 9.71 9.20
CA HIS A 268 -9.11 9.22 8.04
C HIS A 268 -9.72 7.82 8.29
N HIS A 269 -8.94 6.88 8.84
CA HIS A 269 -9.42 5.52 9.13
C HIS A 269 -10.51 5.43 10.20
N PHE A 270 -10.37 6.21 11.29
CA PHE A 270 -11.16 6.00 12.50
C PHE A 270 -12.22 7.07 12.78
N GLU A 271 -12.10 8.27 12.22
CA GLU A 271 -12.94 9.43 12.58
C GLU A 271 -13.61 10.07 11.34
N HIS A 272 -12.88 10.16 10.22
CA HIS A 272 -13.27 10.97 9.08
C HIS A 272 -13.05 10.24 7.74
N GLN A 273 -13.73 9.12 7.50
CA GLN A 273 -13.51 8.31 6.28
C GLN A 273 -13.81 9.05 4.97
N LYS A 274 -14.64 10.11 5.03
CA LYS A 274 -15.00 10.94 3.86
C LYS A 274 -14.08 12.15 3.63
N LEU A 275 -13.00 12.29 4.40
CA LEU A 275 -12.00 13.37 4.30
C LEU A 275 -10.59 12.76 4.36
N GLY A 276 -9.57 13.51 3.97
CA GLY A 276 -8.18 13.08 4.12
C GLY A 276 -7.74 12.01 3.10
N PHE A 277 -8.04 12.25 1.83
CA PHE A 277 -7.68 11.31 0.76
C PHE A 277 -6.20 11.40 0.35
N GLY A 278 -5.49 12.46 0.75
CA GLY A 278 -4.05 12.57 0.52
C GLY A 278 -3.23 11.75 1.53
N ILE A 279 -2.49 10.75 1.07
CA ILE A 279 -1.61 9.90 1.90
C ILE A 279 -0.19 10.44 1.93
N THR A 280 0.38 10.74 0.76
CA THR A 280 1.74 11.30 0.64
C THR A 280 1.78 12.78 0.99
N THR A 281 0.68 13.50 0.78
CA THR A 281 0.56 14.92 1.05
C THR A 281 -0.90 15.35 1.20
N LYS A 282 -1.15 16.31 2.08
CA LYS A 282 -2.47 16.97 2.24
C LYS A 282 -2.79 18.00 1.16
N PHE A 283 -1.91 18.15 0.15
CA PHE A 283 -2.00 19.24 -0.83
C PHE A 283 -3.34 19.26 -1.56
N TRP A 284 -3.75 18.13 -2.14
CA TRP A 284 -4.97 18.03 -2.93
C TRP A 284 -6.25 18.09 -2.09
N ASP A 285 -6.20 17.75 -0.80
CA ASP A 285 -7.35 17.88 0.09
C ASP A 285 -7.80 19.34 0.27
N ARG A 286 -6.90 20.32 0.11
CA ARG A 286 -7.23 21.74 0.26
C ARG A 286 -8.10 22.30 -0.87
N PRO A 287 -7.68 22.29 -2.16
CA PRO A 287 -8.49 22.86 -3.25
C PRO A 287 -9.81 22.11 -3.43
N PHE A 288 -9.88 20.83 -3.07
CA PHE A 288 -11.09 20.03 -3.19
C PHE A 288 -11.94 19.96 -1.91
N ARG A 289 -11.57 20.71 -0.87
CA ARG A 289 -12.32 20.83 0.41
C ARG A 289 -12.57 19.50 1.11
N THR A 290 -11.56 18.64 1.13
CA THR A 290 -11.59 17.33 1.81
C THR A 290 -10.55 17.25 2.93
N LEU A 291 -10.03 18.39 3.39
CA LEU A 291 -9.05 18.45 4.48
C LEU A 291 -9.71 18.05 5.81
N ILE A 292 -9.09 17.13 6.55
CA ILE A 292 -9.52 16.83 7.93
C ILE A 292 -9.24 18.06 8.81
N PRO A 293 -10.24 18.58 9.55
CA PRO A 293 -10.05 19.69 10.47
C PRO A 293 -8.94 19.40 11.49
N GLU A 294 -8.09 20.40 11.75
CA GLU A 294 -7.17 20.32 12.88
C GLU A 294 -8.00 20.60 14.15
N GLU A 295 -7.96 19.69 15.12
CA GLU A 295 -8.56 19.96 16.43
C GLU A 295 -7.71 21.02 17.12
N THR A 296 -8.14 22.28 17.01
CA THR A 296 -7.68 23.33 17.91
C THR A 296 -8.32 23.06 19.25
N PHE A 297 -7.59 22.41 20.16
CA PHE A 297 -7.89 22.58 21.58
C PHE A 297 -7.64 24.06 21.88
N GLU A 298 -8.68 24.87 21.82
CA GLU A 298 -8.67 26.16 22.51
C GLU A 298 -8.32 25.83 23.95
N LYS A 299 -7.17 26.32 24.40
CA LYS A 299 -6.91 26.38 25.83
C LYS A 299 -7.99 27.30 26.38
N GLU A 300 -8.95 26.75 27.10
CA GLU A 300 -9.77 27.55 28.00
C GLU A 300 -8.78 28.20 28.98
N ASP A 301 -8.59 29.51 28.81
CA ASP A 301 -7.81 30.39 29.70
C ASP A 301 -8.58 30.65 31.01
#